data_AF-A0A921HP99-F1
#
_entry.id   AF-A0A921HP99-F1
#
_cell.length_a   1.000
_cell.length_b   1.000
_cell.length_c   1.000
_cell.angle_alpha   90.00
_cell.angle_beta   90.00
_cell.angle_gamma   90.00
#
_symmetry.space_group_name_H-M   'P 1'
#
loop_
_entity.id
_entity.type
_entity.pdbx_description
1 polymer ?
#
loop_
_entity_poly.entity_id
_entity_poly.type
_entity_poly.pdbx_seq_one_letter_code
_entity_poly.pdbx_strand_id
1 'polypeptide(L)'
;MKTKINLQREYFSELPTEILSSSEFSVKLFRYPAGVEAVEIKNSRGKIIVLPYMGQIIWRAEFDGIDLTMKNMFSQPRKTHNMLDTYGCFAFHSGLLASGCPSPEDTHQMHGEFCCADMDRAWLEIEEGSITLCGEYEYCQGFGYRYTARPSVQLKAGAGNITIDMNVKNTTSIPMPLQYICHINYAYVDEGEFAANIPDSAFKLRETIPSHIKPTADWFAYTDEIKKMQSQGKTLTKLGNPALYNTEIVFLADDIDEYTDSIEAQITSPQGYTFKTQFSTQQFKHAIRWIMYNGDQQVSSFIIPATSRPEGFLAAQKAGHLIMLEPNETREFSVTTGLK
;
A
#
# COMPACT_ATOMS: atom_id res chain seq x y z
N MET A 1 -2.25 -12.31 27.19
CA MET A 1 -2.67 -13.61 26.60
C MET A 1 -3.21 -13.32 25.22
N LYS A 2 -2.80 -14.09 24.20
CA LYS A 2 -3.19 -13.87 22.81
C LYS A 2 -4.27 -14.88 22.43
N THR A 3 -5.46 -14.39 22.08
CA THR A 3 -6.58 -15.25 21.64
C THR A 3 -6.60 -15.28 20.12
N LYS A 4 -6.72 -16.48 19.53
CA LYS A 4 -6.79 -16.67 18.08
C LYS A 4 -8.16 -17.18 17.67
N ILE A 5 -8.78 -16.52 16.69
CA ILE A 5 -10.04 -16.94 16.05
C ILE A 5 -9.75 -17.22 14.58
N ASN A 6 -9.77 -18.48 14.17
CA ASN A 6 -9.63 -18.82 12.76
C ASN A 6 -10.91 -18.43 12.00
N LEU A 7 -10.73 -17.72 10.89
CA LEU A 7 -11.83 -17.39 9.99
C LEU A 7 -11.93 -18.49 8.95
N GLN A 8 -13.14 -18.99 8.71
CA GLN A 8 -13.45 -19.92 7.63
C GLN A 8 -14.28 -19.17 6.59
N ARG A 9 -14.14 -19.51 5.30
CA ARG A 9 -14.81 -18.80 4.21
C ARG A 9 -16.34 -18.90 4.30
N GLU A 10 -16.84 -19.95 4.93
CA GLU A 10 -18.27 -20.22 5.16
C GLU A 10 -18.88 -19.27 6.20
N TYR A 11 -18.07 -18.59 7.02
CA TYR A 11 -18.57 -17.62 8.00
C TYR A 11 -18.98 -16.29 7.35
N PHE A 12 -18.57 -16.05 6.11
CA PHE A 12 -18.88 -14.83 5.38
C PHE A 12 -20.17 -15.02 4.58
N SER A 13 -21.11 -14.09 4.75
CA SER A 13 -22.37 -14.06 4.02
C SER A 13 -22.70 -12.63 3.61
N GLU A 14 -23.63 -12.45 2.67
CA GLU A 14 -24.07 -11.10 2.28
C GLU A 14 -24.69 -10.31 3.44
N LEU A 15 -25.28 -11.01 4.42
CA LEU A 15 -25.75 -10.41 5.65
C LEU A 15 -24.57 -10.27 6.64
N PRO A 16 -24.19 -9.04 7.04
CA PRO A 16 -23.10 -8.84 7.98
C PRO A 16 -23.39 -9.49 9.33
N THR A 17 -22.42 -10.26 9.83
CA THR A 17 -22.50 -10.95 11.13
C THR A 17 -21.42 -10.43 12.06
N GLU A 18 -21.81 -9.94 13.22
CA GLU A 18 -20.86 -9.54 14.27
C GLU A 18 -20.36 -10.78 15.01
N ILE A 19 -19.04 -10.96 15.05
CA ILE A 19 -18.38 -12.12 15.67
C ILE A 19 -17.62 -11.75 16.94
N LEU A 20 -17.39 -10.45 17.17
CA LEU A 20 -16.76 -9.91 18.35
C LEU A 20 -17.36 -8.54 18.65
N SER A 21 -17.70 -8.32 19.91
CA SER A 21 -18.08 -7.01 20.44
C SER A 21 -17.51 -6.83 21.84
N SER A 22 -16.99 -5.64 22.10
CA SER A 22 -16.50 -5.16 23.39
C SER A 22 -16.80 -3.66 23.52
N SER A 23 -16.40 -3.04 24.63
CA SER A 23 -16.55 -1.59 24.79
C SER A 23 -15.73 -0.79 23.79
N GLU A 24 -14.60 -1.34 23.33
CA GLU A 24 -13.68 -0.65 22.41
C GLU A 24 -13.80 -1.14 20.97
N PHE A 25 -13.96 -2.45 20.76
CA PHE A 25 -13.90 -3.06 19.44
C PHE A 25 -15.20 -3.76 19.03
N SER A 26 -15.50 -3.71 17.73
CA SER A 26 -16.47 -4.57 17.04
C SER A 26 -15.81 -5.18 15.81
N VAL A 27 -16.07 -6.46 15.54
CA VAL A 27 -15.63 -7.14 14.32
C VAL A 27 -16.81 -7.79 13.62
N LYS A 28 -16.99 -7.47 12.34
CA LYS A 28 -18.03 -8.02 11.49
C LYS A 28 -17.46 -8.74 10.30
N LEU A 29 -18.05 -9.88 9.96
CA LEU A 29 -17.78 -10.64 8.75
C LEU A 29 -18.91 -10.43 7.76
N PHE A 30 -18.59 -10.19 6.49
CA PHE A 30 -19.58 -10.11 5.42
C PHE A 30 -18.95 -10.45 4.07
N ARG A 31 -19.78 -10.70 3.07
CA ARG A 31 -19.38 -10.93 1.68
C ARG A 31 -20.02 -9.85 0.81
N TYR A 32 -19.22 -9.16 0.02
CA TYR A 32 -19.74 -8.24 -0.99
C TYR A 32 -20.56 -9.01 -2.03
N PRO A 33 -21.58 -8.40 -2.66
CA PRO A 33 -22.32 -9.01 -3.76
C PRO A 33 -21.44 -9.52 -4.91
N ALA A 34 -20.26 -8.92 -5.12
CA ALA A 34 -19.24 -9.41 -6.05
C ALA A 34 -18.56 -10.73 -5.63
N GLY A 35 -18.98 -11.36 -4.52
CA GLY A 35 -18.46 -12.62 -4.03
C GLY A 35 -17.16 -12.53 -3.22
N VAL A 36 -16.76 -11.33 -2.81
CA VAL A 36 -15.50 -11.08 -2.09
C VAL A 36 -15.75 -11.01 -0.58
N GLU A 37 -15.07 -11.86 0.19
CA GLU A 37 -15.11 -11.84 1.65
C GLU A 37 -14.45 -10.58 2.24
N ALA A 38 -15.02 -10.07 3.32
CA ALA A 38 -14.54 -8.87 4.01
C ALA A 38 -14.71 -8.96 5.53
N VAL A 39 -13.73 -8.40 6.24
CA VAL A 39 -13.75 -8.21 7.69
C VAL A 39 -13.78 -6.70 7.95
N GLU A 40 -14.80 -6.22 8.64
CA GLU A 40 -14.81 -4.88 9.22
C GLU A 40 -14.29 -4.96 10.65
N ILE A 41 -13.25 -4.19 10.97
CA ILE A 41 -12.71 -4.06 12.33
C ILE A 41 -12.89 -2.61 12.75
N LYS A 42 -13.60 -2.38 13.86
CA LYS A 42 -13.89 -1.05 14.40
C LYS A 42 -13.22 -0.85 15.75
N ASN A 43 -12.79 0.37 16.02
CA ASN A 43 -12.47 0.85 17.35
C ASN A 43 -13.31 2.12 17.68
N SER A 44 -13.01 2.79 18.78
CA SER A 44 -13.70 4.04 19.18
C SER A 44 -13.51 5.23 18.23
N ARG A 45 -12.46 5.25 17.41
CA ARG A 45 -12.17 6.34 16.46
C ARG A 45 -12.60 6.05 15.03
N GLY A 46 -12.79 4.79 14.64
CA GLY A 46 -13.04 4.48 13.25
C GLY A 46 -13.08 3.01 12.92
N LYS A 47 -12.79 2.70 11.65
CA LYS A 47 -12.89 1.36 11.08
C LYS A 47 -11.92 1.14 9.94
N ILE A 48 -11.57 -0.13 9.75
CA ILE A 48 -10.99 -0.64 8.51
C ILE A 48 -11.85 -1.77 7.96
N ILE A 49 -11.86 -1.92 6.64
CA ILE A 49 -12.42 -3.07 5.95
C ILE A 49 -11.27 -3.75 5.19
N VAL A 50 -11.06 -5.03 5.46
CA VAL A 50 -9.96 -5.82 4.91
C VAL A 50 -10.51 -7.04 4.20
N LEU A 51 -9.90 -7.43 3.08
CA LEU A 51 -10.30 -8.58 2.26
C LEU A 51 -9.42 -9.79 2.65
N PRO A 52 -9.81 -10.59 3.65
CA PRO A 52 -8.92 -11.56 4.31
C PRO A 52 -8.35 -12.62 3.37
N TYR A 53 -9.06 -12.93 2.29
CA TYR A 53 -8.70 -13.97 1.33
C TYR A 53 -8.25 -13.45 -0.04
N MET A 54 -8.05 -12.14 -0.19
CA MET A 54 -7.64 -11.54 -1.47
C MET A 54 -6.44 -10.63 -1.25
N GLY A 55 -5.25 -11.23 -1.19
CA GLY A 55 -3.98 -10.55 -0.92
C GLY A 55 -3.95 -9.77 0.40
N GLN A 56 -4.92 -10.00 1.29
CA GLN A 56 -5.21 -9.16 2.46
C GLN A 56 -5.33 -7.66 2.15
N ILE A 57 -5.91 -7.30 0.99
CA ILE A 57 -6.14 -5.91 0.59
C ILE A 57 -6.93 -5.16 1.68
N ILE A 58 -6.47 -3.99 2.07
CA ILE A 58 -7.20 -3.08 2.96
C ILE A 58 -8.10 -2.23 2.06
N TRP A 59 -9.37 -2.63 1.94
CA TRP A 59 -10.33 -2.03 1.04
C TRP A 59 -10.72 -0.60 1.45
N ARG A 60 -10.94 -0.36 2.74
CA ARG A 60 -11.32 0.96 3.28
C ARG A 60 -10.64 1.23 4.62
N ALA A 61 -10.35 2.50 4.87
CA ALA A 61 -9.95 3.01 6.17
C ALA A 61 -10.64 4.36 6.43
N GLU A 62 -11.30 4.50 7.58
CA GLU A 62 -12.04 5.70 7.96
C GLU A 62 -11.85 5.95 9.45
N PHE A 63 -11.43 7.16 9.84
CA PHE A 63 -11.20 7.56 11.23
C PHE A 63 -11.71 8.97 11.47
N ASP A 64 -12.36 9.20 12.60
CA ASP A 64 -12.98 10.46 13.01
C ASP A 64 -13.90 11.06 11.91
N GLY A 65 -14.59 10.20 11.16
CA GLY A 65 -15.46 10.59 10.04
C GLY A 65 -14.73 10.98 8.74
N ILE A 66 -13.41 10.80 8.67
CA ILE A 66 -12.58 11.10 7.50
C ILE A 66 -12.28 9.79 6.77
N ASP A 67 -12.63 9.69 5.48
CA ASP A 67 -12.21 8.59 4.61
C ASP A 67 -10.76 8.81 4.16
N LEU A 68 -9.89 7.86 4.46
CA LEU A 68 -8.48 7.89 4.07
C LEU A 68 -8.26 7.27 2.69
N THR A 69 -9.28 6.64 2.11
CA THR A 69 -9.19 5.88 0.86
C THR A 69 -9.27 6.80 -0.36
N MET A 70 -8.43 6.57 -1.37
CA MET A 70 -8.52 7.26 -2.65
C MET A 70 -9.95 7.29 -3.22
N LYS A 71 -10.32 8.39 -3.87
CA LYS A 71 -11.51 8.38 -4.72
C LYS A 71 -11.22 7.47 -5.91
N ASN A 72 -12.19 6.62 -6.24
CA ASN A 72 -12.09 5.65 -7.32
C ASN A 72 -13.49 5.30 -7.87
N MET A 73 -13.51 4.57 -8.99
CA MET A 73 -14.73 4.17 -9.69
C MET A 73 -15.34 2.84 -9.22
N PHE A 74 -14.70 2.14 -8.27
CA PHE A 74 -15.14 0.82 -7.81
C PHE A 74 -16.07 0.95 -6.60
N SER A 75 -17.35 0.60 -6.80
CA SER A 75 -18.35 0.58 -5.71
C SER A 75 -18.14 -0.55 -4.70
N GLN A 76 -17.46 -1.62 -5.11
CA GLN A 76 -17.13 -2.80 -4.32
C GLN A 76 -15.86 -3.46 -4.90
N PRO A 77 -15.12 -4.26 -4.11
CA PRO A 77 -14.01 -5.04 -4.67
C PRO A 77 -14.54 -6.06 -5.68
N ARG A 78 -13.73 -6.39 -6.68
CA ARG A 78 -14.06 -7.42 -7.67
C ARG A 78 -13.16 -8.62 -7.47
N LYS A 79 -13.71 -9.84 -7.51
CA LYS A 79 -12.90 -11.06 -7.45
C LYS A 79 -12.08 -11.18 -8.75
N THR A 80 -10.77 -11.02 -8.63
CA THR A 80 -9.82 -11.01 -9.75
C THR A 80 -8.44 -11.44 -9.28
N HIS A 81 -7.53 -11.74 -10.21
CA HIS A 81 -6.10 -11.92 -9.95
C HIS A 81 -5.26 -10.72 -10.40
N ASN A 82 -5.88 -9.76 -11.09
CA ASN A 82 -5.24 -8.56 -11.61
C ASN A 82 -5.67 -7.33 -10.78
N MET A 83 -4.71 -6.71 -10.09
CA MET A 83 -4.96 -5.56 -9.21
C MET A 83 -5.68 -4.40 -9.92
N LEU A 84 -5.42 -4.20 -11.21
CA LEU A 84 -6.03 -3.12 -11.99
C LEU A 84 -7.56 -3.25 -12.10
N ASP A 85 -8.07 -4.48 -12.08
CA ASP A 85 -9.50 -4.75 -12.20
C ASP A 85 -10.27 -4.53 -10.88
N THR A 86 -9.57 -4.15 -9.80
CA THR A 86 -10.15 -3.85 -8.49
C THR A 86 -9.43 -2.68 -7.77
N TYR A 87 -8.83 -1.76 -8.53
CA TYR A 87 -7.99 -0.68 -8.01
C TYR A 87 -8.80 0.45 -7.34
N GLY A 88 -9.33 0.17 -6.14
CA GLY A 88 -10.13 1.11 -5.35
C GLY A 88 -9.92 1.01 -3.85
N CYS A 89 -8.87 0.30 -3.42
CA CYS A 89 -8.56 0.03 -2.03
C CYS A 89 -7.70 1.13 -1.39
N PHE A 90 -7.69 1.18 -0.06
CA PHE A 90 -6.81 2.05 0.71
C PHE A 90 -5.36 1.57 0.67
N ALA A 91 -5.10 0.27 0.80
CA ALA A 91 -3.76 -0.27 0.67
C ALA A 91 -3.75 -1.72 0.15
N PHE A 92 -2.66 -2.09 -0.52
CA PHE A 92 -2.41 -3.44 -1.00
C PHE A 92 -0.92 -3.76 -1.03
N HIS A 93 -0.60 -5.06 -1.06
CA HIS A 93 0.77 -5.56 -1.11
C HIS A 93 1.19 -5.81 -2.56
N SER A 94 2.04 -4.93 -3.12
CA SER A 94 2.55 -5.07 -4.48
C SER A 94 3.90 -5.79 -4.47
N GLY A 95 3.95 -6.98 -5.06
CA GLY A 95 5.03 -7.95 -4.88
C GLY A 95 4.56 -9.37 -5.18
N LEU A 96 5.24 -10.42 -4.75
CA LEU A 96 6.48 -10.43 -3.96
C LEU A 96 7.69 -10.86 -4.78
N LEU A 97 7.49 -11.62 -5.86
CA LEU A 97 8.57 -12.00 -6.78
C LEU A 97 8.96 -10.86 -7.72
N ALA A 98 7.98 -10.03 -8.08
CA ALA A 98 8.16 -8.83 -8.88
C ALA A 98 7.14 -7.77 -8.48
N SER A 99 7.41 -6.50 -8.79
CA SER A 99 6.53 -5.39 -8.40
C SER A 99 6.59 -4.23 -9.40
N GLY A 100 5.68 -3.26 -9.26
CA GLY A 100 5.62 -2.06 -10.10
C GLY A 100 5.08 -2.28 -11.53
N CYS A 101 5.44 -1.37 -12.42
CA CYS A 101 5.04 -1.34 -13.83
C CYS A 101 6.01 -2.18 -14.69
N PRO A 102 5.58 -3.31 -15.27
CA PRO A 102 6.45 -4.11 -16.12
C PRO A 102 6.84 -3.34 -17.39
N SER A 103 8.10 -3.51 -17.81
CA SER A 103 8.54 -3.19 -19.17
C SER A 103 7.94 -4.19 -20.18
N PRO A 104 8.01 -3.91 -21.51
CA PRO A 104 7.61 -4.89 -22.52
C PRO A 104 8.35 -6.24 -22.43
N GLU A 105 9.55 -6.25 -21.84
CA GLU A 105 10.37 -7.44 -21.64
C GLU A 105 10.10 -8.17 -20.31
N ASP A 106 9.45 -7.49 -19.35
CA ASP A 106 9.00 -8.12 -18.12
C ASP A 106 7.82 -9.06 -18.38
N THR A 107 7.76 -10.15 -17.62
CA THR A 107 6.70 -11.18 -17.75
C THR A 107 5.73 -11.19 -16.57
N HIS A 108 5.95 -10.33 -15.58
CA HIS A 108 5.07 -10.21 -14.42
C HIS A 108 3.90 -9.28 -14.70
N GLN A 109 2.78 -9.50 -14.03
CA GLN A 109 1.64 -8.59 -14.10
C GLN A 109 1.95 -7.25 -13.41
N MET A 110 1.17 -6.22 -13.76
CA MET A 110 1.20 -4.94 -13.06
C MET A 110 1.09 -5.16 -11.55
N HIS A 111 2.01 -4.57 -10.79
CA HIS A 111 2.13 -4.68 -9.34
C HIS A 111 2.50 -6.05 -8.76
N GLY A 112 2.73 -7.08 -9.58
CA GLY A 112 3.16 -8.41 -9.10
C GLY A 112 2.01 -9.36 -8.77
N GLU A 113 2.36 -10.61 -8.53
CA GLU A 113 1.43 -11.74 -8.39
C GLU A 113 0.64 -11.74 -7.08
N PHE A 114 1.19 -11.15 -6.01
CA PHE A 114 0.64 -11.27 -4.66
C PHE A 114 -0.58 -10.39 -4.41
N CYS A 115 -0.73 -9.27 -5.14
CA CYS A 115 -1.73 -8.23 -4.88
C CYS A 115 -3.14 -8.77 -4.61
N CYS A 116 -3.55 -9.77 -5.39
CA CYS A 116 -4.86 -10.41 -5.31
C CYS A 116 -4.75 -11.92 -5.08
N ALA A 117 -3.70 -12.37 -4.39
CA ALA A 117 -3.50 -13.78 -4.07
C ALA A 117 -4.69 -14.36 -3.31
N ASP A 118 -5.12 -15.57 -3.68
CA ASP A 118 -6.19 -16.27 -2.96
C ASP A 118 -5.59 -16.90 -1.69
N MET A 119 -5.75 -16.23 -0.55
CA MET A 119 -5.04 -16.60 0.67
C MET A 119 -5.49 -17.97 1.18
N ASP A 120 -4.55 -18.75 1.73
CA ASP A 120 -4.86 -20.09 2.27
C ASP A 120 -5.59 -20.00 3.61
N ARG A 121 -5.19 -19.02 4.44
CA ARG A 121 -5.70 -18.88 5.81
C ARG A 121 -5.86 -17.42 6.19
N ALA A 122 -6.86 -17.17 7.03
CA ALA A 122 -7.05 -15.91 7.72
C ALA A 122 -7.51 -16.16 9.16
N TRP A 123 -7.04 -15.35 10.10
CA TRP A 123 -7.45 -15.43 11.50
C TRP A 123 -7.34 -14.07 12.19
N LEU A 124 -8.13 -13.89 13.24
CA LEU A 124 -7.97 -12.76 14.15
C LEU A 124 -7.06 -13.14 15.31
N GLU A 125 -6.22 -12.20 15.70
CA GLU A 125 -5.46 -12.24 16.94
C GLU A 125 -5.93 -11.09 17.83
N ILE A 126 -6.37 -11.43 19.04
CA ILE A 126 -6.94 -10.49 20.00
C ILE A 126 -6.00 -10.45 21.20
N GLU A 127 -5.52 -9.25 21.48
CA GLU A 127 -4.62 -8.95 22.58
C GLU A 127 -5.18 -7.77 23.37
N GLU A 128 -4.55 -7.48 24.51
CA GLU A 128 -4.95 -6.31 25.30
C GLU A 128 -4.76 -5.03 24.48
N GLY A 129 -5.85 -4.32 24.21
CA GLY A 129 -5.84 -3.05 23.50
C GLY A 129 -5.63 -3.14 21.98
N SER A 130 -5.70 -4.32 21.35
CA SER A 130 -5.58 -4.41 19.89
C SER A 130 -6.26 -5.65 19.28
N ILE A 131 -6.65 -5.51 18.02
CA ILE A 131 -7.09 -6.62 17.15
C ILE A 131 -6.21 -6.60 15.89
N THR A 132 -5.66 -7.75 15.56
CA THR A 132 -4.89 -7.96 14.32
C THR A 132 -5.60 -8.98 13.44
N LEU A 133 -5.85 -8.64 12.17
CA LEU A 133 -6.19 -9.63 11.16
C LEU A 133 -4.89 -10.14 10.53
N CYS A 134 -4.69 -11.45 10.59
CA CYS A 134 -3.51 -12.13 10.07
C CYS A 134 -3.90 -13.06 8.93
N GLY A 135 -2.96 -13.29 8.01
CA GLY A 135 -3.13 -14.18 6.87
C GLY A 135 -1.89 -15.02 6.61
N GLU A 136 -2.07 -16.10 5.84
CA GLU A 136 -0.98 -16.94 5.35
C GLU A 136 -1.29 -17.36 3.91
N TYR A 137 -0.28 -17.27 3.06
CA TYR A 137 -0.31 -17.70 1.66
C TYR A 137 0.97 -18.46 1.32
N GLU A 138 0.83 -19.62 0.70
CA GLU A 138 1.90 -20.38 0.10
C GLU A 138 1.88 -20.19 -1.43
N TYR A 139 2.91 -19.53 -1.94
CA TYR A 139 3.20 -19.56 -3.37
C TYR A 139 4.02 -20.81 -3.69
N CYS A 140 3.65 -21.56 -4.73
CA CYS A 140 4.39 -22.73 -5.18
C CYS A 140 4.27 -22.92 -6.70
N GLN A 141 5.40 -22.89 -7.40
CA GLN A 141 5.47 -23.11 -8.84
C GLN A 141 6.46 -24.25 -9.15
N GLY A 142 6.02 -25.28 -9.89
CA GLY A 142 6.77 -26.53 -10.05
C GLY A 142 8.18 -26.42 -10.65
N PHE A 143 8.44 -25.39 -11.45
CA PHE A 143 9.77 -25.06 -12.00
C PHE A 143 10.17 -23.61 -11.70
N GLY A 144 9.61 -23.04 -10.63
CA GLY A 144 9.85 -21.67 -10.22
C GLY A 144 10.16 -21.60 -8.73
N TYR A 145 9.63 -20.56 -8.09
CA TYR A 145 9.86 -20.32 -6.67
C TYR A 145 8.76 -20.90 -5.78
N ARG A 146 9.07 -20.92 -4.49
CA ARG A 146 8.18 -21.30 -3.40
C ARG A 146 8.46 -20.39 -2.22
N TYR A 147 7.44 -19.76 -1.69
CA TYR A 147 7.55 -18.92 -0.50
C TYR A 147 6.30 -19.00 0.36
N THR A 148 6.45 -18.62 1.62
CA THR A 148 5.31 -18.33 2.50
C THR A 148 5.26 -16.83 2.74
N ALA A 149 4.10 -16.22 2.52
CA ALA A 149 3.82 -14.84 2.86
C ALA A 149 2.80 -14.78 4.00
N ARG A 150 3.05 -13.93 4.98
CA ARG A 150 2.17 -13.70 6.14
C ARG A 150 1.92 -12.21 6.32
N PRO A 151 0.90 -11.65 5.64
CA PRO A 151 0.46 -10.29 5.90
C PRO A 151 -0.35 -10.20 7.20
N SER A 152 -0.27 -9.06 7.85
CA SER A 152 -1.20 -8.70 8.92
C SER A 152 -1.53 -7.21 8.95
N VAL A 153 -2.70 -6.89 9.49
CA VAL A 153 -3.10 -5.50 9.78
C VAL A 153 -3.67 -5.40 11.19
N GLN A 154 -3.07 -4.51 11.99
CA GLN A 154 -3.44 -4.28 13.38
C GLN A 154 -4.17 -2.94 13.55
N LEU A 155 -5.26 -2.97 14.32
CA LEU A 155 -5.93 -1.79 14.85
C LEU A 155 -5.85 -1.78 16.39
N LYS A 156 -5.38 -0.67 16.96
CA LYS A 156 -5.29 -0.47 18.41
C LYS A 156 -6.49 0.31 18.96
N ALA A 157 -6.75 0.14 20.25
CA ALA A 157 -7.75 0.88 21.00
C ALA A 157 -7.47 2.39 20.90
N GLY A 158 -8.50 3.19 20.60
CA GLY A 158 -8.40 4.65 20.51
C GLY A 158 -7.43 5.19 19.45
N ALA A 159 -6.95 4.35 18.53
CA ALA A 159 -6.01 4.76 17.49
C ALA A 159 -6.73 5.23 16.22
N GLY A 160 -6.24 6.32 15.62
CA GLY A 160 -6.64 6.77 14.27
C GLY A 160 -5.81 6.13 13.15
N ASN A 161 -4.98 5.13 13.48
CA ASN A 161 -4.01 4.53 12.58
C ASN A 161 -3.95 3.01 12.74
N ILE A 162 -3.32 2.38 11.75
CA ILE A 162 -3.11 0.93 11.67
C ILE A 162 -1.64 0.62 11.44
N THR A 163 -1.23 -0.58 11.82
CA THR A 163 0.07 -1.14 11.45
C THR A 163 -0.15 -2.25 10.42
N ILE A 164 0.53 -2.15 9.28
CA ILE A 164 0.48 -3.09 8.16
C ILE A 164 1.83 -3.82 8.14
N ASP A 165 1.81 -5.14 8.26
CA ASP A 165 3.00 -5.96 8.27
C ASP A 165 3.00 -6.97 7.11
N MET A 166 4.19 -7.34 6.67
CA MET A 166 4.43 -8.41 5.71
C MET A 166 5.67 -9.20 6.13
N ASN A 167 5.51 -10.52 6.30
CA ASN A 167 6.62 -11.45 6.50
C ASN A 167 6.70 -12.41 5.31
N VAL A 168 7.87 -12.49 4.67
CA VAL A 168 8.10 -13.34 3.49
C VAL A 168 9.26 -14.27 3.76
N LYS A 169 9.03 -15.58 3.62
CA LYS A 169 10.05 -16.61 3.77
C LYS A 169 10.28 -17.34 2.46
N ASN A 170 11.51 -17.35 1.97
CA ASN A 170 11.91 -18.21 0.86
C ASN A 170 11.95 -19.67 1.35
N THR A 171 11.11 -20.53 0.77
CA THR A 171 11.06 -21.97 1.10
C THR A 171 11.58 -22.84 -0.04
N THR A 172 12.20 -22.24 -1.05
CA THR A 172 13.01 -22.95 -2.05
C THR A 172 14.40 -23.27 -1.52
N SER A 173 15.13 -24.10 -2.28
CA SER A 173 16.55 -24.39 -2.04
C SER A 173 17.50 -23.46 -2.81
N ILE A 174 17.00 -22.40 -3.44
CA ILE A 174 17.79 -21.44 -4.24
C ILE A 174 17.51 -19.99 -3.80
N PRO A 175 18.38 -19.03 -4.12
CA PRO A 175 18.06 -17.62 -3.91
C PRO A 175 16.80 -17.21 -4.69
N MET A 176 15.90 -16.49 -4.04
CA MET A 176 14.61 -16.03 -4.60
C MET A 176 14.58 -14.51 -4.66
N PRO A 177 14.15 -13.91 -5.78
CA PRO A 177 13.98 -12.46 -5.81
C PRO A 177 12.84 -12.01 -4.89
N LEU A 178 13.00 -10.82 -4.33
CA LEU A 178 11.99 -10.13 -3.53
C LEU A 178 11.90 -8.67 -3.98
N GLN A 179 10.71 -8.26 -4.40
CA GLN A 179 10.32 -6.87 -4.55
C GLN A 179 9.01 -6.63 -3.80
N TYR A 180 8.98 -5.58 -2.99
CA TYR A 180 7.81 -5.27 -2.19
C TYR A 180 7.57 -3.76 -2.12
N ILE A 181 6.33 -3.38 -2.39
CA ILE A 181 5.80 -2.03 -2.19
C ILE A 181 4.56 -2.17 -1.30
N CYS A 182 4.58 -1.53 -0.14
CA CYS A 182 3.39 -1.38 0.70
C CYS A 182 2.56 -0.24 0.10
N HIS A 183 1.75 -0.56 -0.91
CA HIS A 183 1.12 0.43 -1.77
C HIS A 183 -0.09 1.06 -1.08
N ILE A 184 0.05 2.28 -0.58
CA ILE A 184 -1.01 3.03 0.12
C ILE A 184 -1.57 4.09 -0.83
N ASN A 185 -2.90 4.12 -0.95
CA ASN A 185 -3.68 4.98 -1.85
C ASN A 185 -4.48 5.99 -1.03
N TYR A 186 -3.82 7.05 -0.56
CA TYR A 186 -4.45 8.06 0.29
C TYR A 186 -5.45 8.92 -0.48
N ALA A 187 -6.59 9.19 0.14
CA ALA A 187 -7.55 10.20 -0.29
C ALA A 187 -6.82 11.51 -0.65
N TYR A 188 -7.23 12.12 -1.76
CA TYR A 188 -6.67 13.39 -2.19
C TYR A 188 -6.99 14.49 -1.17
N VAL A 189 -5.98 15.20 -0.69
CA VAL A 189 -6.16 16.33 0.24
C VAL A 189 -6.01 17.62 -0.52
N ASP A 190 -7.13 18.30 -0.78
CA ASP A 190 -7.09 19.59 -1.47
C ASP A 190 -6.30 20.63 -0.67
N GLU A 191 -5.46 21.37 -1.39
CA GLU A 191 -4.46 22.30 -0.83
C GLU A 191 -3.55 21.70 0.27
N GLY A 192 -3.41 20.38 0.31
CA GLY A 192 -2.64 19.68 1.33
C GLY A 192 -1.15 19.98 1.27
N GLU A 193 -0.52 20.13 2.44
CA GLU A 193 0.91 20.41 2.58
C GLU A 193 1.66 19.15 3.01
N PHE A 194 2.65 18.76 2.21
CA PHE A 194 3.54 17.62 2.45
C PHE A 194 4.66 18.00 3.42
N ALA A 195 5.00 17.10 4.31
CA ALA A 195 6.22 17.17 5.10
C ALA A 195 6.80 15.77 5.34
N ALA A 196 8.12 15.67 5.37
CA ALA A 196 8.84 14.46 5.75
C ALA A 196 10.10 14.83 6.54
N ASN A 197 10.62 13.90 7.33
CA ASN A 197 11.89 14.06 8.04
C ASN A 197 13.14 13.80 7.15
N ILE A 198 13.00 13.95 5.83
CA ILE A 198 14.09 13.91 4.85
C ILE A 198 14.04 15.16 3.96
N PRO A 199 15.15 15.59 3.36
CA PRO A 199 15.18 16.80 2.53
C PRO A 199 14.23 16.70 1.32
N ASP A 200 13.63 17.82 0.93
CA ASP A 200 12.82 17.92 -0.31
C ASP A 200 13.59 17.45 -1.55
N SER A 201 14.91 17.65 -1.56
CA SER A 201 15.79 17.23 -2.64
C SER A 201 15.88 15.71 -2.82
N ALA A 202 15.47 14.91 -1.81
CA ALA A 202 15.39 13.45 -1.91
C ALA A 202 14.27 12.99 -2.86
N PHE A 203 13.19 13.77 -3.00
CA PHE A 203 12.09 13.45 -3.90
C PHE A 203 12.35 13.98 -5.31
N LYS A 204 12.73 13.09 -6.24
CA LYS A 204 12.97 13.40 -7.65
C LYS A 204 11.75 13.10 -8.50
N LEU A 205 11.41 13.98 -9.45
CA LEU A 205 10.31 13.74 -10.36
C LEU A 205 10.66 12.53 -11.25
N ARG A 206 9.72 11.59 -11.41
CA ARG A 206 9.92 10.45 -12.30
C ARG A 206 10.02 10.93 -13.75
N GLU A 207 11.09 10.55 -14.42
CA GLU A 207 11.35 10.92 -15.82
C GLU A 207 10.74 9.92 -16.82
N THR A 208 10.58 8.67 -16.41
CA THR A 208 9.94 7.64 -17.21
C THR A 208 8.43 7.88 -17.27
N ILE A 209 7.87 7.75 -18.47
CA ILE A 209 6.44 7.86 -18.74
C ILE A 209 5.92 6.44 -18.98
N PRO A 210 5.16 5.86 -18.03
CA PRO A 210 4.60 4.53 -18.19
C PRO A 210 3.68 4.44 -19.41
N SER A 211 3.58 3.24 -19.99
CA SER A 211 2.78 3.00 -21.21
C SER A 211 1.28 3.33 -21.09
N HIS A 212 0.74 3.32 -19.86
CA HIS A 212 -0.66 3.65 -19.59
C HIS A 212 -0.92 5.16 -19.44
N ILE A 213 0.14 5.98 -19.37
CA ILE A 213 0.07 7.43 -19.22
C ILE A 213 0.09 8.09 -20.59
N LYS A 214 -0.80 9.08 -20.79
CA LYS A 214 -0.93 9.85 -22.04
C LYS A 214 -0.72 11.34 -21.76
N PRO A 215 0.53 11.82 -21.70
CA PRO A 215 0.85 13.22 -21.37
C PRO A 215 0.18 14.23 -22.30
N THR A 216 -0.19 15.39 -21.74
CA THR A 216 -0.65 16.57 -22.49
C THR A 216 0.47 17.63 -22.55
N ALA A 217 0.30 18.66 -23.39
CA ALA A 217 1.23 19.79 -23.45
C ALA A 217 1.34 20.51 -22.09
N ASP A 218 0.21 20.71 -21.41
CA ASP A 218 0.16 21.33 -20.08
C ASP A 218 0.89 20.49 -19.02
N TRP A 219 0.80 19.16 -19.12
CA TRP A 219 1.54 18.26 -18.24
C TRP A 219 3.05 18.39 -18.43
N PHE A 220 3.53 18.49 -19.69
CA PHE A 220 4.95 18.74 -19.96
C PHE A 220 5.41 20.09 -19.42
N ALA A 221 4.63 21.16 -19.65
CA ALA A 221 4.95 22.48 -19.11
C ALA A 221 5.06 22.45 -17.58
N TYR A 222 4.13 21.79 -16.90
CA TYR A 222 4.12 21.69 -15.45
C TYR A 222 5.26 20.84 -14.89
N THR A 223 5.55 19.70 -15.51
CA THR A 223 6.69 18.86 -15.09
C THR A 223 8.04 19.55 -15.32
N ASP A 224 8.17 20.38 -16.35
CA ASP A 224 9.34 21.23 -16.55
C ASP A 224 9.48 22.33 -15.49
N GLU A 225 8.38 22.90 -15.00
CA GLU A 225 8.40 23.81 -13.85
C GLU A 225 8.89 23.09 -12.58
N ILE A 226 8.41 21.88 -12.31
CA ILE A 226 8.88 21.05 -11.19
C ILE A 226 10.38 20.77 -11.33
N LYS A 227 10.86 20.40 -12.52
CA LYS A 227 12.30 20.18 -12.77
C LYS A 227 13.15 21.43 -12.50
N LYS A 228 12.66 22.62 -12.90
CA LYS A 228 13.32 23.90 -12.58
C LYS A 228 13.38 24.14 -11.07
N MET A 229 12.31 23.84 -10.33
CA MET A 229 12.33 23.89 -8.86
C MET A 229 13.35 22.91 -8.26
N GLN A 230 13.41 21.69 -8.78
CA GLN A 230 14.35 20.64 -8.33
C GLN A 230 15.81 21.01 -8.57
N SER A 231 16.12 21.75 -9.65
CA SER A 231 17.46 22.28 -9.89
C SER A 231 17.92 23.29 -8.81
N GLN A 232 16.97 23.84 -8.05
CA GLN A 232 17.21 24.79 -6.97
C GLN A 232 17.08 24.12 -5.58
N GLY A 233 17.00 22.78 -5.53
CA GLY A 233 16.86 22.02 -4.28
C GLY A 233 15.44 22.05 -3.68
N LYS A 234 14.43 22.50 -4.42
CA LYS A 234 13.03 22.54 -3.99
C LYS A 234 12.20 21.46 -4.70
N THR A 235 11.05 21.10 -4.15
CA THR A 235 10.11 20.16 -4.79
C THR A 235 8.66 20.63 -4.61
N LEU A 236 7.70 19.87 -5.13
CA LEU A 236 6.28 20.11 -4.87
C LEU A 236 5.96 19.79 -3.41
N THR A 237 5.73 20.81 -2.58
CA THR A 237 5.43 20.66 -1.14
C THR A 237 3.99 20.97 -0.77
N LYS A 238 3.20 21.54 -1.69
CA LYS A 238 1.79 21.85 -1.49
C LYS A 238 0.98 21.53 -2.75
N LEU A 239 -0.15 20.86 -2.58
CA LEU A 239 -1.12 20.65 -3.66
C LEU A 239 -1.84 21.97 -3.95
N GLY A 240 -2.16 22.23 -5.22
CA GLY A 240 -2.87 23.47 -5.57
C GLY A 240 -3.31 23.58 -7.02
N ASN A 241 -2.89 22.65 -7.88
CA ASN A 241 -3.22 22.67 -9.31
C ASN A 241 -3.83 21.33 -9.76
N PRO A 242 -5.03 20.96 -9.27
CA PRO A 242 -5.66 19.66 -9.57
C PRO A 242 -5.80 19.36 -11.07
N ALA A 243 -6.03 20.39 -11.89
CA ALA A 243 -6.11 20.23 -13.35
C ALA A 243 -4.81 19.69 -13.98
N LEU A 244 -3.66 19.95 -13.37
CA LEU A 244 -2.34 19.51 -13.85
C LEU A 244 -1.96 18.11 -13.35
N TYR A 245 -2.75 17.50 -12.47
CA TYR A 245 -2.52 16.16 -11.92
C TYR A 245 -3.34 15.06 -12.63
N ASN A 246 -4.00 15.37 -13.75
CA ASN A 246 -4.88 14.44 -14.46
C ASN A 246 -4.15 13.21 -15.04
N THR A 247 -2.85 13.34 -15.29
CA THR A 247 -1.98 12.36 -15.97
C THR A 247 -0.89 11.84 -15.03
N GLU A 248 -1.22 11.75 -13.74
CA GLU A 248 -0.36 11.46 -12.58
C GLU A 248 0.94 12.27 -12.48
N ILE A 249 1.39 12.52 -11.25
CA ILE A 249 2.69 13.09 -10.93
C ILE A 249 3.34 12.17 -9.89
N VAL A 250 4.47 11.58 -10.25
CA VAL A 250 5.19 10.62 -9.42
C VAL A 250 6.54 11.20 -9.04
N PHE A 251 6.87 11.15 -7.75
CA PHE A 251 8.22 11.40 -7.25
C PHE A 251 8.80 10.12 -6.66
N LEU A 252 10.09 9.92 -6.87
CA LEU A 252 10.87 8.80 -6.37
C LEU A 252 11.92 9.33 -5.40
N ALA A 253 12.03 8.69 -4.25
CA ALA A 253 13.12 8.89 -3.31
C ALA A 253 13.86 7.56 -3.15
N ASP A 254 15.12 7.54 -3.54
CA ASP A 254 16.00 6.38 -3.45
C ASP A 254 16.96 6.56 -2.28
N ASP A 255 17.59 5.46 -1.86
CA ASP A 255 18.63 5.42 -0.82
C ASP A 255 18.25 6.20 0.45
N ILE A 256 16.98 6.09 0.85
CA ILE A 256 16.44 6.90 1.94
C ILE A 256 17.05 6.57 3.31
N ASP A 257 17.72 5.41 3.42
CA ASP A 257 18.56 5.03 4.56
C ASP A 257 19.78 5.92 4.75
N GLU A 258 20.24 6.64 3.72
CA GLU A 258 21.32 7.62 3.87
C GLU A 258 20.90 8.88 4.65
N TYR A 259 19.59 9.17 4.73
CA TYR A 259 19.08 10.36 5.42
C TYR A 259 18.64 10.06 6.85
N THR A 260 18.04 8.89 7.11
CA THR A 260 17.51 8.52 8.44
C THR A 260 17.24 7.01 8.55
N ASP A 261 17.23 6.48 9.78
CA ASP A 261 16.87 5.08 10.07
C ASP A 261 15.34 4.82 10.05
N SER A 262 14.55 5.87 10.21
CA SER A 262 13.10 5.81 10.33
C SER A 262 12.45 7.01 9.67
N ILE A 263 11.59 6.76 8.69
CA ILE A 263 10.87 7.80 7.99
C ILE A 263 9.61 8.16 8.75
N GLU A 264 9.35 9.45 8.85
CA GLU A 264 8.03 10.01 9.16
C GLU A 264 7.66 10.98 8.06
N ALA A 265 6.54 10.72 7.38
CA ALA A 265 5.97 11.65 6.43
C ALA A 265 4.49 11.90 6.73
N GLN A 266 4.02 13.05 6.29
CA GLN A 266 2.64 13.49 6.49
C GLN A 266 2.15 14.38 5.36
N ILE A 267 0.83 14.44 5.23
CA ILE A 267 0.13 15.49 4.49
C ILE A 267 -0.90 16.14 5.42
N THR A 268 -0.86 17.47 5.52
CA THR A 268 -1.77 18.24 6.38
C THR A 268 -2.79 18.98 5.54
N SER A 269 -4.06 18.77 5.86
CA SER A 269 -5.18 19.47 5.24
C SER A 269 -5.34 20.87 5.83
N PRO A 270 -5.70 21.89 5.02
CA PRO A 270 -6.11 23.19 5.56
C PRO A 270 -7.36 23.09 6.46
N GLN A 271 -8.11 21.99 6.38
CA GLN A 271 -9.27 21.71 7.23
C GLN A 271 -8.88 21.20 8.64
N GLY A 272 -7.59 21.04 8.93
CA GLY A 272 -7.06 20.76 10.27
C GLY A 272 -6.75 19.30 10.59
N TYR A 273 -6.95 18.37 9.66
CA TYR A 273 -6.56 16.97 9.81
C TYR A 273 -5.21 16.65 9.12
N THR A 274 -4.50 15.63 9.62
CA THR A 274 -3.21 15.20 9.08
C THR A 274 -3.19 13.70 8.89
N PHE A 275 -2.81 13.23 7.69
CA PHE A 275 -2.45 11.84 7.47
C PHE A 275 -0.95 11.65 7.72
N LYS A 276 -0.58 10.53 8.33
CA LYS A 276 0.81 10.20 8.67
C LYS A 276 1.15 8.76 8.28
N THR A 277 2.39 8.55 7.83
CA THR A 277 2.99 7.23 7.58
C THR A 277 4.38 7.18 8.20
N GLN A 278 4.72 6.04 8.82
CA GLN A 278 6.01 5.77 9.45
C GLN A 278 6.50 4.36 9.10
N PHE A 279 7.80 4.21 8.84
CA PHE A 279 8.44 2.93 8.53
C PHE A 279 9.96 3.02 8.68
N SER A 280 10.63 1.87 8.81
CA SER A 280 12.10 1.80 8.90
C SER A 280 12.76 1.74 7.53
N THR A 281 13.87 2.47 7.35
CA THR A 281 14.64 2.44 6.11
C THR A 281 15.49 1.17 5.94
N GLN A 282 15.70 0.41 7.02
CA GLN A 282 16.29 -0.93 6.93
C GLN A 282 15.36 -1.92 6.20
N GLN A 283 14.04 -1.69 6.27
CA GLN A 283 13.03 -2.50 5.59
C GLN A 283 12.71 -1.93 4.20
N PHE A 284 12.73 -0.61 4.05
CA PHE A 284 12.39 0.07 2.80
C PHE A 284 13.45 1.13 2.46
N LYS A 285 14.28 0.84 1.45
CA LYS A 285 15.30 1.77 0.95
C LYS A 285 14.78 2.78 -0.06
N HIS A 286 13.51 2.68 -0.44
CA HIS A 286 12.88 3.53 -1.45
C HIS A 286 11.52 4.03 -0.96
N ALA A 287 11.11 5.18 -1.48
CA ALA A 287 9.77 5.71 -1.29
C ALA A 287 9.23 6.36 -2.56
N ILE A 288 7.92 6.25 -2.75
CA ILE A 288 7.21 6.83 -3.89
C ILE A 288 6.19 7.85 -3.37
N ARG A 289 6.11 9.02 -4.01
CA ARG A 289 4.98 9.93 -3.87
C ARG A 289 4.16 9.87 -5.14
N TRP A 290 2.86 9.63 -5.03
CA TRP A 290 1.96 9.50 -6.17
C TRP A 290 0.76 10.41 -6.02
N ILE A 291 0.59 11.31 -6.98
CA ILE A 291 -0.49 12.30 -7.01
C ILE A 291 -1.25 12.13 -8.32
N MET A 292 -2.56 12.00 -8.25
CA MET A 292 -3.42 12.00 -9.44
C MET A 292 -4.74 12.66 -9.09
N TYR A 293 -5.29 13.44 -10.01
CA TYR A 293 -6.59 14.08 -9.86
C TYR A 293 -7.32 14.13 -11.21
N ASN A 294 -8.30 13.25 -11.38
CA ASN A 294 -9.24 13.32 -12.50
C ASN A 294 -10.68 13.05 -11.99
N GLY A 295 -11.63 12.90 -12.92
CA GLY A 295 -13.05 12.68 -12.58
C GLY A 295 -13.30 11.35 -11.86
N ASP A 296 -12.55 10.31 -12.25
CA ASP A 296 -12.76 8.92 -11.86
C ASP A 296 -11.88 8.50 -10.67
N GLN A 297 -10.68 9.07 -10.55
CA GLN A 297 -9.69 8.73 -9.54
C GLN A 297 -8.99 9.97 -8.98
N GLN A 298 -8.84 10.02 -7.66
CA GLN A 298 -8.14 11.10 -6.97
C GLN A 298 -7.35 10.54 -5.79
N VAL A 299 -6.06 10.82 -5.75
CA VAL A 299 -5.12 10.27 -4.77
C VAL A 299 -4.01 11.29 -4.49
N SER A 300 -3.60 11.39 -3.23
CA SER A 300 -2.40 12.13 -2.83
C SER A 300 -1.57 11.30 -1.84
N SER A 301 -1.05 10.19 -2.32
CA SER A 301 -0.14 9.34 -1.55
C SER A 301 1.19 10.06 -1.38
N PHE A 302 1.34 10.68 -0.21
CA PHE A 302 2.48 11.53 0.13
C PHE A 302 3.78 10.72 0.32
N ILE A 303 3.65 9.46 0.72
CA ILE A 303 4.73 8.49 0.77
C ILE A 303 4.20 7.05 0.66
N ILE A 304 4.90 6.22 -0.11
CA ILE A 304 4.63 4.80 -0.31
C ILE A 304 5.94 4.05 -0.09
N PRO A 305 6.08 3.23 0.97
CA PRO A 305 7.31 2.50 1.27
C PRO A 305 7.58 1.38 0.26
N ALA A 306 8.82 1.29 -0.22
CA ALA A 306 9.20 0.33 -1.25
C ALA A 306 10.62 -0.23 -1.06
N THR A 307 10.85 -1.46 -1.53
CA THR A 307 12.20 -2.04 -1.60
C THR A 307 12.96 -1.57 -2.84
N SER A 308 12.24 -1.18 -3.90
CA SER A 308 12.78 -0.66 -5.16
C SER A 308 11.81 0.32 -5.81
N ARG A 309 12.26 1.04 -6.83
CA ARG A 309 11.39 1.88 -7.69
C ARG A 309 10.25 1.07 -8.35
N PRO A 310 9.15 1.72 -8.75
CA PRO A 310 7.97 1.07 -9.33
C PRO A 310 8.13 0.77 -10.84
N GLU A 311 9.34 0.70 -11.36
CA GLU A 311 9.62 0.59 -12.81
C GLU A 311 9.78 -0.85 -13.31
N GLY A 312 9.33 -1.84 -12.53
CA GLY A 312 9.35 -3.25 -12.90
C GLY A 312 10.58 -4.01 -12.40
N PHE A 313 10.57 -5.32 -12.63
CA PHE A 313 11.60 -6.24 -12.15
C PHE A 313 12.95 -6.02 -12.82
N LEU A 314 12.98 -5.97 -14.16
CA LEU A 314 14.23 -5.82 -14.90
C LEU A 314 14.92 -4.47 -14.62
N ALA A 315 14.15 -3.41 -14.41
CA ALA A 315 14.68 -2.11 -14.02
C ALA A 315 15.34 -2.16 -12.64
N ALA A 316 14.68 -2.76 -11.65
CA ALA A 316 15.24 -2.93 -10.31
C ALA A 316 16.48 -3.84 -10.30
N GLN A 317 16.48 -4.91 -11.10
CA GLN A 317 17.65 -5.77 -11.27
C GLN A 317 18.83 -5.00 -11.84
N LYS A 318 18.62 -4.23 -12.92
CA LYS A 318 19.67 -3.40 -13.55
C LYS A 318 20.22 -2.34 -12.61
N ALA A 319 19.36 -1.75 -11.77
CA ALA A 319 19.76 -0.77 -10.76
C ALA A 319 20.44 -1.40 -9.53
N GLY A 320 20.41 -2.73 -9.37
CA GLY A 320 20.94 -3.42 -8.19
C GLY A 320 20.05 -3.31 -6.96
N HIS A 321 18.77 -2.96 -7.13
CA HIS A 321 17.81 -2.77 -6.03
C HIS A 321 16.99 -4.03 -5.72
N LEU A 322 17.18 -5.09 -6.51
CA LEU A 322 16.48 -6.37 -6.30
C LEU A 322 17.05 -7.08 -5.06
N ILE A 323 16.19 -7.38 -4.09
CA ILE A 323 16.58 -8.19 -2.94
C ILE A 323 16.61 -9.66 -3.38
N MET A 324 17.68 -10.37 -3.04
CA MET A 324 17.75 -11.83 -3.18
C MET A 324 17.64 -12.44 -1.78
N LEU A 325 16.53 -13.13 -1.53
CA LEU A 325 16.29 -13.91 -0.31
C LEU A 325 16.99 -15.26 -0.43
N GLU A 326 17.92 -15.55 0.47
CA GLU A 326 18.58 -16.86 0.53
C GLU A 326 17.61 -17.97 0.98
N PRO A 327 17.92 -19.26 0.71
CA PRO A 327 17.10 -20.37 1.18
C PRO A 327 16.82 -20.31 2.68
N ASN A 328 15.54 -20.44 3.06
CA ASN A 328 15.03 -20.31 4.43
C ASN A 328 15.14 -18.92 5.06
N GLU A 329 15.70 -17.93 4.36
CA GLU A 329 15.73 -16.55 4.83
C GLU A 329 14.32 -15.98 4.90
N THR A 330 14.10 -15.13 5.89
CA THR A 330 12.86 -14.40 6.11
C THR A 330 13.15 -12.90 6.10
N ARG A 331 12.32 -12.13 5.40
CA ARG A 331 12.30 -10.67 5.45
C ARG A 331 10.98 -10.18 6.01
N GLU A 332 11.06 -9.12 6.79
CA GLU A 332 9.94 -8.53 7.51
C GLU A 332 9.83 -7.05 7.16
N PHE A 333 8.60 -6.60 6.99
CA PHE A 333 8.26 -5.23 6.66
C PHE A 333 7.12 -4.76 7.56
N SER A 334 7.21 -3.53 8.05
CA SER A 334 6.18 -2.92 8.90
C SER A 334 5.98 -1.45 8.53
N VAL A 335 4.73 -1.03 8.43
CA VAL A 335 4.33 0.35 8.12
C VAL A 335 3.20 0.74 9.05
N THR A 336 3.37 1.81 9.82
CA THR A 336 2.27 2.41 10.59
C THR A 336 1.72 3.62 9.85
N THR A 337 0.41 3.64 9.58
CA THR A 337 -0.20 4.65 8.73
C THR A 337 -1.62 4.96 9.15
N GLY A 338 -2.06 6.21 9.04
CA GLY A 338 -3.43 6.60 9.32
C GLY A 338 -3.64 8.09 9.53
N LEU A 339 -4.68 8.42 10.30
CA LEU A 339 -4.98 9.74 10.81
C LEU A 339 -4.19 9.98 12.10
N LYS A 340 -3.61 11.18 12.22
CA LYS A 340 -2.78 11.57 13.38
C LYS A 340 -3.58 11.70 14.68
#